data_AF-A0A7X6XAK1-F1
#
_entry.id   AF-A0A7X6XAK1-F1
#
_cell.length_a   1.000
_cell.length_b   1.000
_cell.length_c   1.000
_cell.angle_alpha   90.00
_cell.angle_beta   90.00
_cell.angle_gamma   90.00
#
_symmetry.space_group_name_H-M   'P 1'
#
loop_
_entity.id
_entity.type
_entity.pdbx_description
1 polymer ?
#
loop_
_entity_poly.entity_id
_entity_poly.type
_entity_poly.pdbx_seq_one_letter_code
_entity_poly.pdbx_strand_id
1 'polypeptide(L)'
;FLPGGWALLSRQILQLIKTKQLLEVGQITMLAIYTIIAIGSQDATFYQVMLLVSVVFVTNTESLENELKRHYIYLIPDHNFKKLMAAQAITFIRTFMYSVVSFVILIIFFKEPVVAALMFALNLCVITLLYQAIQTLVLRFLGLTKNMILSMFLKITIYFVVLIPNGLVISFLVLFLGYPLESILWIPLVLNAVLALLILYGARGVVDGAGIAD
;
A
#
# COMPACT_ATOMS: atom_id res chain seq x y z
N PHE A 1 -13.20 13.21 -20.18
CA PHE A 1 -11.89 12.54 -20.10
C PHE A 1 -10.88 13.52 -19.53
N LEU A 2 -10.08 13.11 -18.54
CA LEU A 2 -9.09 13.99 -17.92
C LEU A 2 -7.87 14.17 -18.86
N PRO A 3 -7.36 15.40 -19.05
CA PRO A 3 -6.22 15.65 -19.92
C PRO A 3 -4.88 15.20 -19.28
N GLY A 4 -3.89 14.88 -20.13
CA GLY A 4 -2.51 14.58 -19.70
C GLY A 4 -2.33 13.20 -19.03
N GLY A 5 -1.47 13.12 -18.01
CA GLY A 5 -1.17 11.88 -17.27
C GLY A 5 -2.40 11.25 -16.61
N TRP A 6 -3.44 12.04 -16.33
CA TRP A 6 -4.72 11.57 -15.77
C TRP A 6 -5.59 10.81 -16.77
N ALA A 7 -5.25 10.82 -18.07
CA ALA A 7 -5.87 9.94 -19.05
C ALA A 7 -5.64 8.46 -18.69
N LEU A 8 -4.50 8.13 -18.06
CA LEU A 8 -4.19 6.80 -17.53
C LEU A 8 -5.26 6.33 -16.55
N LEU A 9 -5.57 7.19 -15.56
CA LEU A 9 -6.58 6.92 -14.55
C LEU A 9 -7.96 6.70 -15.19
N SER A 10 -8.35 7.55 -16.16
CA SER A 10 -9.65 7.40 -16.83
C SER A 10 -9.81 6.04 -17.53
N ARG A 11 -8.72 5.53 -18.13
CA ARG A 11 -8.69 4.20 -18.72
C ARG A 11 -8.80 3.11 -17.66
N GLN A 12 -8.04 3.22 -16.58
CA GLN A 12 -8.08 2.22 -15.51
C GLN A 12 -9.48 2.15 -14.86
N ILE A 13 -10.15 3.30 -14.68
CA ILE A 13 -11.56 3.34 -14.23
C ILE A 13 -12.47 2.61 -15.22
N LEU A 14 -12.34 2.86 -16.52
CA LEU A 14 -13.13 2.16 -17.54
C LEU A 14 -12.87 0.64 -17.53
N GLN A 15 -11.62 0.22 -17.29
CA GLN A 15 -11.28 -1.19 -17.12
C GLN A 15 -11.96 -1.78 -15.89
N LEU A 16 -11.98 -1.09 -14.75
CA LEU A 16 -12.71 -1.52 -13.56
C LEU A 16 -14.21 -1.64 -13.80
N ILE A 17 -14.83 -0.64 -14.44
CA ILE A 17 -16.27 -0.66 -14.75
C ILE A 17 -16.60 -1.86 -15.64
N LYS A 18 -15.73 -2.18 -16.62
CA LYS A 18 -15.92 -3.32 -17.52
C LYS A 18 -15.72 -4.67 -16.83
N THR A 19 -14.72 -4.80 -15.95
CA THR A 19 -14.46 -6.07 -15.23
C THR A 19 -15.36 -6.25 -14.02
N LYS A 20 -15.99 -5.19 -13.50
CA LYS A 20 -16.79 -5.17 -12.26
C LYS A 20 -16.03 -5.67 -11.01
N GLN A 21 -14.71 -5.84 -11.10
CA GLN A 21 -13.86 -6.29 -10.01
C GLN A 21 -13.19 -5.09 -9.35
N LEU A 22 -13.90 -4.50 -8.39
CA LEU A 22 -13.38 -3.40 -7.57
C LEU A 22 -12.22 -3.90 -6.72
N LEU A 23 -12.44 -4.97 -5.94
CA LEU A 23 -11.38 -5.68 -5.22
C LEU A 23 -10.90 -6.89 -6.03
N GLU A 24 -9.61 -7.18 -5.92
CA GLU A 24 -9.02 -8.36 -6.55
C GLU A 24 -9.46 -9.62 -5.79
N VAL A 25 -9.70 -10.73 -6.49
CA VAL A 25 -10.22 -11.96 -5.87
C VAL A 25 -9.33 -12.42 -4.71
N GLY A 26 -8.01 -12.28 -4.84
CA GLY A 26 -7.03 -12.59 -3.79
C GLY A 26 -7.20 -11.74 -2.51
N GLN A 27 -7.62 -10.48 -2.65
CA GLN A 27 -7.88 -9.60 -1.49
C GLN A 27 -9.13 -10.06 -0.73
N ILE A 28 -10.17 -10.41 -1.49
CA ILE A 28 -11.44 -10.88 -0.94
C ILE A 28 -11.24 -12.23 -0.23
N THR A 29 -10.50 -13.16 -0.83
CA THR A 29 -10.26 -14.48 -0.24
C THR A 29 -9.44 -14.39 1.04
N MET A 30 -8.35 -13.61 1.04
CA MET A 30 -7.53 -13.40 2.24
C MET A 30 -8.33 -12.74 3.37
N LEU A 31 -9.10 -11.70 3.05
CA LEU A 31 -9.95 -11.02 4.02
C LEU A 31 -11.02 -11.96 4.60
N ALA A 32 -11.66 -12.79 3.77
CA ALA A 32 -12.63 -13.77 4.23
C ALA A 32 -12.00 -14.82 5.16
N ILE A 33 -10.87 -15.41 4.76
CA ILE A 33 -10.17 -16.44 5.54
C ILE A 33 -9.76 -15.89 6.92
N TYR A 34 -9.13 -14.72 6.95
CA TYR A 34 -8.66 -14.13 8.20
C TYR A 34 -9.81 -13.68 9.11
N THR A 35 -10.93 -13.26 8.53
CA THR A 35 -12.14 -12.94 9.31
C THR A 35 -12.70 -14.21 9.97
N ILE A 36 -12.79 -15.32 9.23
CA ILE A 36 -13.29 -16.60 9.78
C ILE A 36 -12.39 -17.10 10.92
N ILE A 37 -11.07 -17.09 10.72
CA ILE A 37 -10.11 -17.54 11.73
C ILE A 37 -10.20 -16.64 12.98
N ALA A 38 -10.27 -15.33 12.80
CA ALA A 38 -10.32 -14.40 13.92
C ALA A 38 -11.64 -14.48 14.70
N ILE A 39 -12.78 -14.72 14.04
CA ILE A 39 -14.04 -15.01 14.74
C ILE A 39 -13.92 -16.26 15.61
N GLY A 40 -13.24 -17.31 15.12
CA GLY A 40 -12.96 -18.52 15.90
C GLY A 40 -12.04 -18.28 17.09
N SER A 41 -11.07 -17.37 16.97
CA SER A 41 -10.13 -17.00 18.05
C SER A 41 -10.71 -15.97 19.04
N GLN A 42 -11.81 -15.29 18.69
CA GLN A 42 -12.41 -14.18 19.44
C GLN A 42 -11.44 -13.04 19.83
N ASP A 43 -10.32 -12.90 19.12
CA ASP A 43 -9.30 -11.90 19.41
C ASP A 43 -9.18 -10.89 18.25
N ALA A 44 -9.52 -9.64 18.55
CA ALA A 44 -9.43 -8.53 17.61
C ALA A 44 -7.98 -8.19 17.25
N THR A 45 -7.05 -8.35 18.18
CA THR A 45 -5.62 -8.08 17.98
C THR A 45 -5.05 -9.07 16.97
N PHE A 46 -5.46 -10.33 17.07
CA PHE A 46 -5.06 -11.37 16.13
C PHE A 46 -5.52 -11.04 14.70
N TYR A 47 -6.77 -10.59 14.54
CA TYR A 47 -7.28 -10.12 13.24
C TYR A 47 -6.45 -8.98 12.67
N GLN A 48 -6.14 -7.98 13.50
CA GLN A 48 -5.36 -6.80 13.10
C GLN A 48 -3.96 -7.19 12.63
N VAL A 49 -3.26 -8.08 13.35
CA VAL A 49 -1.93 -8.56 12.97
C VAL A 49 -1.97 -9.37 11.66
N MET A 50 -2.95 -10.25 11.48
CA MET A 50 -3.08 -11.02 10.23
C MET A 50 -3.31 -10.11 9.02
N LEU A 51 -4.16 -9.11 9.16
CA LEU A 51 -4.40 -8.14 8.09
C LEU A 51 -3.15 -7.32 7.77
N LEU A 52 -2.36 -6.92 8.78
CA LEU A 52 -1.08 -6.22 8.55
C LEU A 52 -0.10 -7.08 7.75
N VAL A 53 0.02 -8.37 8.06
CA VAL A 53 0.85 -9.31 7.30
C VAL A 53 0.31 -9.51 5.88
N SER A 54 -1.02 -9.54 5.72
CA SER A 54 -1.68 -9.74 4.43
C SER A 54 -1.31 -8.68 3.39
N VAL A 55 -1.03 -7.45 3.84
CA VAL A 55 -0.69 -6.31 2.96
C VAL A 55 0.50 -6.64 2.07
N VAL A 56 1.53 -7.32 2.59
CA VAL A 56 2.73 -7.70 1.81
C VAL A 56 2.36 -8.61 0.63
N PHE A 57 1.39 -9.50 0.82
CA PHE A 57 0.94 -10.44 -0.22
C PHE A 57 -0.05 -9.80 -1.18
N VAL A 58 -1.01 -9.05 -0.65
CA VAL A 58 -2.09 -8.40 -1.38
C VAL A 58 -1.56 -7.33 -2.34
N THR A 59 -0.57 -6.55 -1.91
CA THR A 59 -0.10 -5.39 -2.67
C THR A 59 1.03 -5.74 -3.65
N ASN A 60 1.50 -6.99 -3.64
CA ASN A 60 2.50 -7.48 -4.60
C ASN A 60 1.93 -7.70 -6.01
N THR A 61 0.65 -7.43 -6.25
CA THR A 61 0.03 -7.69 -7.55
C THR A 61 0.60 -6.76 -8.61
N GLU A 62 0.95 -7.35 -9.76
CA GLU A 62 1.73 -6.82 -10.89
C GLU A 62 1.13 -5.60 -11.60
N SER A 63 0.13 -4.94 -11.01
CA SER A 63 -0.62 -3.82 -11.60
C SER A 63 0.29 -2.73 -12.18
N LEU A 64 1.27 -2.26 -11.39
CA LEU A 64 2.21 -1.23 -11.82
C LEU A 64 3.22 -1.73 -12.86
N GLU A 65 3.75 -2.95 -12.67
CA GLU A 65 4.71 -3.56 -13.60
C GLU A 65 4.08 -3.79 -14.98
N ASN A 66 2.82 -4.24 -14.99
CA ASN A 66 2.05 -4.46 -16.21
C ASN A 66 1.62 -3.16 -16.88
N GLU A 67 1.57 -2.05 -16.15
CA GLU A 67 1.41 -0.73 -16.76
C GLU A 67 2.69 -0.23 -17.40
N LEU A 68 3.82 -0.30 -16.68
CA LEU A 68 5.13 0.15 -17.16
C LEU A 68 5.61 -0.59 -18.41
N LYS A 69 5.15 -1.83 -18.64
CA LYS A 69 5.39 -2.57 -19.89
C LYS A 69 4.72 -1.92 -21.12
N ARG A 70 3.75 -1.02 -20.94
CA ARG A 70 2.96 -0.48 -22.05
C ARG A 70 3.58 0.82 -22.57
N HIS A 71 3.90 0.81 -23.85
CA HIS A 71 4.64 1.88 -24.52
C HIS A 71 3.95 3.27 -24.44
N TYR A 72 2.63 3.33 -24.34
CA TYR A 72 1.91 4.60 -24.30
C TYR A 72 2.19 5.45 -23.04
N ILE A 73 2.67 4.85 -21.94
CA ILE A 73 2.93 5.60 -20.71
C ILE A 73 4.09 6.58 -20.89
N TYR A 74 5.11 6.16 -21.65
CA TYR A 74 6.30 6.97 -21.94
C TYR A 74 6.00 8.11 -22.94
N LEU A 75 4.97 7.94 -23.78
CA LEU A 75 4.63 8.90 -24.85
C LEU A 75 3.78 10.09 -24.39
N ILE A 76 3.23 10.07 -23.17
CA ILE A 76 2.41 11.17 -22.66
C ILE A 76 3.33 12.31 -22.19
N PRO A 77 3.23 13.54 -22.71
CA PRO A 77 4.03 14.66 -22.22
C PRO A 77 3.38 15.26 -20.95
N ASP A 78 3.75 14.75 -19.77
CA ASP A 78 3.34 15.29 -18.46
C ASP A 78 4.44 15.01 -17.42
N HIS A 79 4.34 15.64 -16.25
CA HIS A 79 5.30 15.47 -15.16
C HIS A 79 5.27 14.05 -14.60
N ASN A 80 6.44 13.43 -14.42
CA ASN A 80 6.59 11.99 -14.10
C ASN A 80 5.86 11.59 -12.82
N PHE A 81 5.92 12.44 -11.80
CA PHE A 81 5.18 12.24 -10.55
C PHE A 81 3.65 12.16 -10.77
N LYS A 82 3.07 12.97 -11.65
CA LYS A 82 1.63 12.93 -11.95
C LYS A 82 1.25 11.63 -12.66
N LYS A 83 2.07 11.18 -13.61
CA LYS A 83 1.87 9.90 -14.30
C LYS A 83 1.98 8.73 -13.31
N LEU A 84 2.97 8.75 -12.42
CA LEU A 84 3.18 7.73 -11.39
C LEU A 84 1.99 7.65 -10.41
N MET A 85 1.48 8.81 -9.97
CA MET A 85 0.28 8.89 -9.13
C MET A 85 -0.95 8.36 -9.87
N ALA A 86 -1.13 8.73 -11.15
CA ALA A 86 -2.24 8.24 -11.95
C ALA A 86 -2.19 6.73 -12.19
N ALA A 87 -0.99 6.16 -12.38
CA ALA A 87 -0.76 4.73 -12.54
C ALA A 87 -1.14 3.95 -11.27
N GLN A 88 -0.80 4.46 -10.10
CA GLN A 88 -1.08 3.83 -8.80
C GLN A 88 -2.46 4.17 -8.23
N ALA A 89 -3.17 5.15 -8.79
CA ALA A 89 -4.43 5.66 -8.26
C ALA A 89 -5.48 4.56 -8.04
N ILE A 90 -5.59 3.60 -8.96
CA ILE A 90 -6.55 2.51 -8.83
C ILE A 90 -6.13 1.54 -7.72
N THR A 91 -4.84 1.25 -7.60
CA THR A 91 -4.33 0.45 -6.48
C THR A 91 -4.60 1.15 -5.15
N PHE A 92 -4.48 2.49 -5.08
CA PHE A 92 -4.90 3.26 -3.89
C PHE A 92 -6.39 3.12 -3.59
N ILE A 93 -7.26 3.24 -4.58
CA ILE A 93 -8.71 3.07 -4.39
C ILE A 93 -9.04 1.66 -3.87
N ARG A 94 -8.40 0.63 -4.43
CA ARG A 94 -8.59 -0.77 -3.98
C ARG A 94 -8.18 -0.97 -2.54
N THR A 95 -7.00 -0.47 -2.20
CA THR A 95 -6.44 -0.50 -0.86
C THR A 95 -7.32 0.26 0.14
N PHE A 96 -7.84 1.43 -0.24
CA PHE A 96 -8.77 2.19 0.60
C PHE A 96 -10.04 1.38 0.86
N MET A 97 -10.65 0.80 -0.18
CA MET A 97 -11.81 -0.08 -0.04
C MET A 97 -11.53 -1.28 0.87
N TYR A 98 -10.35 -1.91 0.72
CA TYR A 98 -9.91 -3.00 1.59
C TYR A 98 -9.89 -2.58 3.07
N SER A 99 -9.29 -1.42 3.37
CA SER A 99 -9.25 -0.88 4.74
C SER A 99 -10.64 -0.54 5.31
N VAL A 100 -11.55 -0.04 4.47
CA VAL A 100 -12.94 0.25 4.86
C VAL A 100 -13.70 -1.03 5.20
N VAL A 101 -13.51 -2.10 4.44
CA VAL A 101 -14.13 -3.40 4.75
C VAL A 101 -13.60 -3.94 6.07
N SER A 102 -12.28 -3.89 6.30
CA SER A 102 -11.67 -4.30 7.58
C SER A 102 -12.19 -3.49 8.77
N PHE A 103 -12.41 -2.18 8.60
CA PHE A 103 -13.02 -1.31 9.61
C PHE A 103 -14.43 -1.77 10.01
N VAL A 104 -15.28 -2.05 9.01
CA VAL A 104 -16.66 -2.50 9.25
C VAL A 104 -16.68 -3.84 9.99
N ILE A 105 -15.76 -4.76 9.66
CA ILE A 105 -15.66 -6.07 10.31
C ILE A 105 -15.26 -5.92 11.79
N LEU A 106 -14.28 -5.06 12.10
CA LEU A 106 -13.84 -4.81 13.48
C LEU A 106 -14.97 -4.30 14.37
N ILE A 107 -15.81 -3.38 13.85
CA ILE A 107 -16.92 -2.82 14.61
C ILE A 107 -18.04 -3.86 14.81
N ILE A 108 -18.41 -4.58 13.75
CA ILE A 108 -19.57 -5.49 13.80
C ILE A 108 -19.26 -6.75 14.60
N PHE A 109 -18.14 -7.41 14.32
CA PHE A 109 -17.84 -8.73 14.88
C PHE A 109 -17.08 -8.66 16.21
N PHE A 110 -16.14 -7.71 16.33
CA PHE A 110 -15.26 -7.60 17.50
C PHE A 110 -15.69 -6.51 18.48
N LYS A 111 -16.66 -5.66 18.11
CA LYS A 111 -17.17 -4.55 18.93
C LYS A 111 -16.07 -3.60 19.41
N GLU A 112 -15.03 -3.43 18.60
CA GLU A 112 -13.95 -2.49 18.87
C GLU A 112 -14.48 -1.04 18.92
N PRO A 113 -13.93 -0.19 19.81
CA PRO A 113 -14.26 1.23 19.82
C PRO A 113 -13.97 1.86 18.45
N VAL A 114 -14.91 2.68 17.97
CA VAL A 114 -14.89 3.28 16.63
C VAL A 114 -13.56 3.99 16.34
N VAL A 115 -13.00 4.68 17.33
CA VAL A 115 -11.74 5.42 17.21
C VAL A 115 -10.55 4.48 16.95
N ALA A 116 -10.47 3.34 17.64
CA ALA A 116 -9.39 2.36 17.45
C ALA A 116 -9.52 1.66 16.08
N ALA A 117 -10.74 1.25 15.71
CA ALA A 117 -11.01 0.66 14.40
C ALA A 117 -10.65 1.63 13.26
N LEU A 118 -11.00 2.92 13.40
CA LEU A 118 -10.67 3.95 12.41
C LEU A 118 -9.17 4.08 12.23
N MET A 119 -8.41 4.14 13.33
CA MET A 119 -6.96 4.29 13.25
C MET A 119 -6.26 3.06 12.73
N PHE A 120 -6.75 1.88 13.06
CA PHE A 120 -6.28 0.67 12.44
C PHE A 120 -6.49 0.70 10.91
N ALA A 121 -7.68 1.09 10.44
CA ALA A 121 -7.97 1.18 9.01
C ALA A 121 -7.11 2.24 8.29
N LEU A 122 -6.90 3.40 8.91
CA LEU A 122 -6.00 4.42 8.37
C LEU A 122 -4.55 3.92 8.33
N ASN A 123 -4.10 3.24 9.38
CA ASN A 123 -2.75 2.68 9.43
C ASN A 123 -2.55 1.60 8.36
N LEU A 124 -3.53 0.73 8.15
CA LEU A 124 -3.56 -0.21 7.02
C LEU A 124 -3.37 0.51 5.69
N CYS A 125 -4.15 1.56 5.43
CA CYS A 125 -4.07 2.34 4.19
C CYS A 125 -2.70 3.00 3.99
N VAL A 126 -2.07 3.48 5.06
CA VAL A 126 -0.74 4.10 4.98
C VAL A 126 0.35 3.05 4.78
N ILE A 127 0.29 1.91 5.46
CA ILE A 127 1.26 0.82 5.31
C ILE A 127 1.22 0.25 3.89
N THR A 128 0.04 0.07 3.32
CA THR A 128 -0.11 -0.33 1.91
C THR A 128 0.47 0.70 0.94
N LEU A 129 0.32 2.01 1.23
CA LEU A 129 0.89 3.09 0.41
C LEU A 129 2.42 3.10 0.50
N LEU A 130 2.97 2.84 1.69
CA LEU A 130 4.40 2.63 1.88
C LEU A 130 4.92 1.42 1.10
N TYR A 131 4.19 0.30 1.13
CA TYR A 131 4.58 -0.89 0.39
C TYR A 131 4.57 -0.65 -1.13
N GLN A 132 3.56 0.05 -1.65
CA GLN A 132 3.51 0.46 -3.06
C GLN A 132 4.68 1.39 -3.44
N ALA A 133 5.01 2.34 -2.56
CA ALA A 133 6.18 3.20 -2.73
C ALA A 133 7.47 2.36 -2.86
N ILE A 134 7.66 1.38 -1.97
CA ILE A 134 8.82 0.49 -2.01
C ILE A 134 8.82 -0.34 -3.29
N GLN A 135 7.68 -0.87 -3.74
CA GLN A 135 7.58 -1.58 -5.02
C GLN A 135 8.03 -0.69 -6.19
N THR A 136 7.63 0.58 -6.22
CA THR A 136 8.06 1.53 -7.27
C THR A 136 9.56 1.79 -7.21
N LEU A 137 10.14 1.86 -6.01
CA LEU A 137 11.58 2.04 -5.80
C LEU A 137 12.36 0.80 -6.27
N VAL A 138 11.88 -0.40 -5.94
CA VAL A 138 12.47 -1.66 -6.40
C VAL A 138 12.47 -1.72 -7.93
N LEU A 139 11.37 -1.32 -8.57
CA LEU A 139 11.29 -1.25 -10.03
C LEU A 139 12.26 -0.24 -10.64
N ARG A 140 12.61 0.83 -9.92
CA ARG A 140 13.64 1.78 -10.35
C ARG A 140 15.03 1.17 -10.40
N PHE A 141 15.38 0.36 -9.39
CA PHE A 141 16.73 -0.18 -9.26
C PHE A 141 16.93 -1.49 -10.02
N LEU A 142 15.92 -2.35 -10.04
CA LEU A 142 16.00 -3.66 -10.69
C LEU A 142 15.44 -3.64 -12.12
N GLY A 143 14.60 -2.66 -12.47
CA GLY A 143 13.85 -2.69 -13.72
C GLY A 143 12.82 -3.82 -13.75
N LEU A 144 12.36 -4.19 -14.94
CA LEU A 144 11.42 -5.31 -15.16
C LEU A 144 12.19 -6.65 -15.12
N THR A 145 12.72 -7.04 -13.95
CA THR A 145 13.39 -8.34 -13.81
C THR A 145 12.42 -9.50 -13.93
N LYS A 146 12.87 -10.61 -14.53
CA LYS A 146 12.10 -11.87 -14.54
C LYS A 146 12.14 -12.61 -13.19
N ASN A 147 13.07 -12.28 -12.30
CA ASN A 147 13.25 -13.02 -11.06
C ASN A 147 12.35 -12.48 -9.93
N MET A 148 11.16 -13.06 -9.83
CA MET A 148 10.14 -12.74 -8.82
C MET A 148 10.67 -12.84 -7.38
N ILE A 149 11.52 -13.85 -7.09
CA ILE A 149 12.06 -14.09 -5.74
C ILE A 149 12.97 -12.94 -5.32
N LEU A 150 13.86 -12.48 -6.21
CA LEU A 150 14.77 -11.37 -5.94
C LEU A 150 13.98 -10.07 -5.64
N SER A 151 12.97 -9.77 -6.47
CA SER A 151 12.10 -8.60 -6.28
C SER A 151 11.37 -8.64 -4.93
N MET A 152 10.81 -9.80 -4.55
CA MET A 152 10.16 -9.98 -3.25
C MET A 152 11.13 -9.81 -2.08
N PHE A 153 12.31 -10.44 -2.15
CA PHE A 153 13.31 -10.34 -1.09
C PHE A 153 13.78 -8.90 -0.88
N LEU A 154 13.99 -8.15 -1.96
CA LEU A 154 14.41 -6.75 -1.89
C LEU A 154 13.31 -5.85 -1.31
N LYS A 155 12.04 -6.06 -1.72
CA LYS A 155 10.87 -5.33 -1.17
C LYS A 155 10.76 -5.54 0.35
N ILE A 156 10.85 -6.79 0.80
CA ILE A 156 10.78 -7.13 2.24
C ILE A 156 11.97 -6.50 2.99
N THR A 157 13.18 -6.60 2.45
CA THR A 157 14.38 -6.02 3.08
C THR A 157 14.25 -4.51 3.24
N ILE A 158 13.85 -3.79 2.19
CA ILE A 158 13.65 -2.34 2.25
C ILE A 158 12.52 -2.00 3.23
N TYR A 159 11.43 -2.75 3.23
CA TYR A 159 10.33 -2.55 4.18
C TYR A 159 10.80 -2.63 5.63
N PHE A 160 11.63 -3.63 5.99
CA PHE A 160 12.23 -3.72 7.31
C PHE A 160 13.13 -2.51 7.64
N VAL A 161 13.97 -2.08 6.70
CA VAL A 161 14.83 -0.90 6.90
C VAL A 161 14.01 0.36 7.18
N VAL A 162 12.87 0.53 6.50
CA VAL A 162 11.98 1.68 6.70
C VAL A 162 11.16 1.58 8.00
N LEU A 163 10.93 0.38 8.50
CA LEU A 163 10.18 0.15 9.75
C LEU A 163 11.04 0.41 11.01
N ILE A 164 12.36 0.24 10.93
CA ILE A 164 13.28 0.47 12.06
C ILE A 164 13.18 1.90 12.63
N PRO A 165 13.23 2.98 11.83
CA PRO A 165 13.04 4.35 12.33
C PRO A 165 11.74 4.55 13.12
N ASN A 166 10.63 3.96 12.66
CA ASN A 166 9.36 4.03 13.38
C ASN A 166 9.45 3.40 14.77
N GLY A 167 10.02 2.19 14.86
CA GLY A 167 10.22 1.50 16.13
C GLY A 167 11.11 2.29 17.09
N LEU A 168 12.17 2.91 16.58
CA LEU A 168 13.08 3.75 17.37
C LEU A 168 12.38 5.00 17.91
N VAL A 169 11.63 5.72 17.07
CA VAL A 169 10.88 6.93 17.51
C VAL A 169 9.85 6.58 18.57
N ILE A 170 9.06 5.52 18.37
CA ILE A 170 8.05 5.09 19.34
C ILE A 170 8.72 4.69 20.67
N SER A 171 9.79 3.87 20.60
CA SER A 171 10.52 3.44 21.80
C SER A 171 11.12 4.63 22.56
N PHE A 172 11.66 5.62 21.85
CA PHE A 172 12.22 6.82 22.46
C PHE A 172 11.15 7.63 23.22
N LEU A 173 9.99 7.85 22.60
CA LEU A 173 8.90 8.62 23.19
C LEU A 173 8.30 7.93 24.44
N VAL A 174 8.18 6.60 24.42
CA VAL A 174 7.66 5.84 25.55
C VAL A 174 8.67 5.78 26.69
N LEU A 175 9.92 5.40 26.41
CA LEU A 175 10.92 5.11 27.45
C LEU A 175 11.55 6.37 28.06
N PHE A 176 11.74 7.44 27.27
CA PHE A 176 12.44 8.64 27.74
C PHE A 176 11.52 9.81 28.05
N LEU A 177 10.36 9.92 27.37
CA LEU A 177 9.42 11.02 27.56
C LEU A 177 8.14 10.60 28.30
N GLY A 178 7.95 9.30 28.57
CA GLY A 178 6.85 8.79 29.38
C GLY A 178 5.47 8.97 28.75
N TYR A 179 5.38 9.16 27.43
CA TYR A 179 4.09 9.29 26.76
C TYR A 179 3.32 7.96 26.79
N PRO A 180 2.01 7.97 27.11
CA PRO A 180 1.20 6.76 27.08
C PRO A 180 1.03 6.27 25.65
N LEU A 181 1.05 4.94 25.46
CA LEU A 181 0.99 4.30 24.13
C LEU A 181 -0.20 4.77 23.28
N GLU A 182 -1.35 4.98 23.90
CA GLU A 182 -2.58 5.44 23.25
C GLU A 182 -2.42 6.82 22.57
N SER A 183 -1.58 7.69 23.13
CA SER A 183 -1.33 9.04 22.59
C SER A 183 -0.39 9.05 21.38
N ILE A 184 0.39 7.98 21.20
CA ILE A 184 1.48 7.88 20.21
C ILE A 184 1.01 7.17 18.92
N LEU A 185 -0.19 6.58 18.91
CA LEU A 185 -0.73 5.78 17.79
C LEU A 185 -0.73 6.51 16.43
N TRP A 186 -0.83 7.83 16.43
CA TRP A 186 -0.80 8.67 15.23
C TRP A 186 0.59 8.83 14.60
N ILE A 187 1.65 8.63 15.37
CA ILE A 187 3.03 8.86 14.93
C ILE A 187 3.45 7.90 13.82
N PRO A 188 3.29 6.56 13.95
CA PRO A 188 3.60 5.67 12.85
C PRO A 188 2.75 5.95 11.60
N LEU A 189 1.51 6.42 11.76
CA LEU A 189 0.67 6.82 10.64
C LEU A 189 1.30 8.00 9.88
N VAL A 190 1.69 9.07 10.59
CA VAL A 190 2.29 10.26 9.96
C VAL A 190 3.66 9.94 9.36
N LEU A 191 4.52 9.23 10.10
CA LEU A 191 5.87 8.88 9.64
C LEU A 191 5.82 7.97 8.41
N ASN A 192 4.99 6.93 8.41
CA ASN A 192 4.85 6.06 7.25
C ASN A 192 4.29 6.80 6.03
N ALA A 193 3.33 7.71 6.22
CA ALA A 193 2.79 8.51 5.12
C ALA A 193 3.86 9.43 4.51
N VAL A 194 4.65 10.11 5.34
CA VAL A 194 5.76 10.97 4.90
C VAL A 194 6.82 10.15 4.18
N LEU A 195 7.27 9.04 4.77
CA LEU A 195 8.29 8.16 4.19
C LEU A 195 7.84 7.61 2.84
N ALA A 196 6.59 7.20 2.74
CA ALA A 196 6.05 6.67 1.49
C ALA A 196 6.00 7.72 0.38
N LEU A 197 5.60 8.97 0.70
CA LEU A 197 5.63 10.08 -0.26
C LEU A 197 7.06 10.44 -0.69
N LEU A 198 8.02 10.43 0.25
CA LEU A 198 9.43 10.67 -0.06
C LEU A 198 10.01 9.58 -0.98
N ILE A 199 9.71 8.31 -0.69
CA ILE A 199 10.13 7.18 -1.53
C ILE A 199 9.50 7.27 -2.93
N LEU A 200 8.20 7.57 -3.02
CA LEU A 200 7.50 7.77 -4.31
C LEU A 200 8.09 8.93 -5.11
N TYR A 201 8.38 10.04 -4.46
CA TYR A 201 9.02 11.19 -5.10
C TYR A 201 10.42 10.82 -5.61
N GLY A 202 11.19 10.06 -4.83
CA GLY A 202 12.47 9.50 -5.26
C GLY A 202 12.31 8.53 -6.45
N ALA A 203 11.28 7.69 -6.45
CA ALA A 203 11.05 6.67 -7.47
C ALA A 203 10.44 7.21 -8.79
N ARG A 204 10.11 8.51 -8.87
CA ARG A 204 9.42 9.12 -10.03
C ARG A 204 10.07 8.87 -11.40
N GLY A 205 11.37 8.63 -11.46
CA GLY A 205 12.12 8.41 -12.71
C GLY A 205 11.72 7.14 -13.46
N VAL A 206 11.10 6.17 -12.79
CA VAL A 206 10.67 4.88 -13.40
C VAL A 206 9.75 5.09 -14.59
N VAL A 207 8.88 6.10 -14.53
CA VAL A 207 7.85 6.35 -15.56
C VAL A 207 8.41 6.95 -16.85
N ASP A 208 9.67 7.41 -16.82
CA ASP A 208 10.41 7.84 -18.01
C ASP A 208 11.31 6.73 -18.57
N GLY A 209 11.30 5.55 -17.96
CA GLY A 209 12.08 4.38 -18.41
C GLY A 209 13.47 4.29 -17.78
N ALA A 210 13.82 5.20 -16.87
CA ALA A 210 15.09 5.14 -16.14
C ALA A 210 15.17 3.84 -15.31
N GLY A 211 16.14 2.98 -15.65
CA GLY A 211 16.31 1.65 -15.06
C GLY A 211 15.51 0.51 -15.71
N ILE A 212 14.71 0.77 -16.76
CA ILE A 212 13.97 -0.26 -17.54
C ILE A 212 14.48 -0.34 -18.98
N ALA A 213 14.98 0.78 -19.54
CA ALA A 213 15.40 0.91 -20.94
C ALA A 213 16.90 1.21 -21.12
N ASP A 214 17.72 1.04 -20.07
CA ASP A 214 19.18 1.05 -20.17
C ASP A 214 19.71 -0.34 -20.56
#